data_AF-A0A7V5WK28-F1
#
_entry.id   AF-A0A7V5WK28-F1
#
_cell.length_a   1.000
_cell.length_b   1.000
_cell.length_c   1.000
_cell.angle_alpha   90.00
_cell.angle_beta   90.00
_cell.angle_gamma   90.00
#
_symmetry.space_group_name_H-M   'P 1'
#
loop_
_entity.id
_entity.type
_entity.pdbx_description
1 polymer ?
#
loop_
_entity_poly.entity_id
_entity_poly.type
_entity_poly.pdbx_seq_one_letter_code
_entity_poly.pdbx_strand_id
1 'polypeptide(L)'
;MKKKVKLLKMVIVLAAWVLLAPGAFAQGQEVPTLQIDKTSLNNGGVIKVTGRAPAGQPVYLEVWAADKSVRANRFDNKRDPKTGQIPYIFYLTYDMPAYYKIFVPADQKEKFAELLKTGKNWSYSEALKELGAEAAYNVPAGMQIDSFKASLMASVIGSRGKLLEPLSDQENKKRSMQLVKSRFKDLDKVMGSDVIVNPDGTFTADINIRTGLAPGDYKIVAVTGDNVKSSPAVFENKISFPRVYLKTAGTSQNILWPFLLALGVTIFGVLMGAGGGFILNPLLVSLFPLPHTVVAGTVTPTVLFSQGSGIYNYSKIKFINWKLGIGIGCAMLLGAFIGPKLTELITLDQFKFAFGWILLVLAGLMYWQTTAGYLSKNKKEQAILKEFKRRAEEAAKAKQ
;
A
#
# COMPACT_ATOMS: atom_id res chain seq x y z
N MET A 1 -25.22 -43.99 58.65
CA MET A 1 -25.41 -42.52 58.69
C MET A 1 -24.43 -41.72 57.82
N LYS A 2 -23.14 -42.06 57.71
CA LYS A 2 -22.13 -41.27 56.96
C LYS A 2 -22.40 -41.11 55.44
N LYS A 3 -23.02 -42.08 54.75
CA LYS A 3 -23.34 -41.98 53.30
C LYS A 3 -24.47 -41.00 52.98
N LYS A 4 -25.54 -40.93 53.79
CA LYS A 4 -26.65 -39.97 53.59
C LYS A 4 -26.20 -38.51 53.80
N VAL A 5 -25.30 -38.27 54.75
CA VAL A 5 -24.71 -36.94 55.00
C VAL A 5 -23.81 -36.49 53.84
N LYS A 6 -23.10 -37.43 53.19
CA LYS A 6 -22.27 -37.13 52.02
C LYS A 6 -23.12 -36.78 50.78
N LEU A 7 -24.24 -37.49 50.59
CA LEU A 7 -25.19 -37.20 49.52
C LEU A 7 -25.88 -35.84 49.72
N LEU A 8 -26.28 -35.52 50.96
CA LEU A 8 -26.89 -34.23 51.30
C LEU A 8 -25.91 -33.06 51.10
N LYS A 9 -24.64 -33.23 51.49
CA LYS A 9 -23.59 -32.24 51.21
C LYS A 9 -23.33 -32.08 49.72
N MET A 10 -23.41 -33.15 48.93
CA MET A 10 -23.22 -33.09 47.48
C MET A 10 -24.40 -32.40 46.77
N VAL A 11 -25.64 -32.60 47.25
CA VAL A 11 -26.83 -31.90 46.74
C VAL A 11 -26.83 -30.43 47.13
N ILE A 12 -26.36 -30.07 48.34
CA ILE A 12 -26.21 -28.66 48.75
C ILE A 12 -25.10 -27.97 47.95
N VAL A 13 -24.00 -28.66 47.62
CA VAL A 13 -22.94 -28.11 46.78
C VAL A 13 -23.37 -27.98 45.31
N LEU A 14 -24.16 -28.93 44.78
CA LEU A 14 -24.76 -28.79 43.43
C LEU A 14 -25.83 -27.69 43.37
N ALA A 15 -26.65 -27.54 44.41
CA ALA A 15 -27.63 -26.46 44.49
C ALA A 15 -26.95 -25.09 44.64
N ALA A 16 -25.83 -25.01 45.35
CA ALA A 16 -25.00 -23.81 45.43
C ALA A 16 -24.28 -23.49 44.11
N TRP A 17 -23.95 -24.50 43.29
CA TRP A 17 -23.39 -24.31 41.95
C TRP A 17 -24.44 -23.88 40.91
N VAL A 18 -25.67 -24.36 41.01
CA VAL A 18 -26.78 -23.96 40.12
C VAL A 18 -27.33 -22.56 40.47
N LEU A 19 -27.18 -22.11 41.73
CA LEU A 19 -27.47 -20.74 42.15
C LEU A 19 -26.34 -19.73 41.88
N LEU A 20 -25.16 -20.20 41.45
CA LEU A 20 -24.05 -19.38 40.93
C LEU A 20 -24.04 -19.40 39.40
N ALA A 21 -25.23 -19.24 38.79
CA ALA A 21 -25.33 -18.74 37.43
C ALA A 21 -24.59 -17.37 37.34
N PRO A 22 -23.91 -17.06 36.22
CA PRO A 22 -23.22 -15.78 36.05
C PRO A 22 -24.27 -14.68 35.85
N GLY A 23 -24.81 -14.18 36.95
CA GLY A 23 -25.85 -13.17 37.00
C GLY A 23 -25.74 -12.36 38.28
N ALA A 24 -24.52 -11.97 38.67
CA ALA A 24 -24.28 -11.06 39.79
C ALA A 24 -22.87 -10.46 39.75
N PHE A 25 -22.46 -9.90 38.61
CA PHE A 25 -21.39 -8.90 38.56
C PHE A 25 -21.74 -7.87 37.48
N ALA A 26 -21.54 -6.60 37.83
CA ALA A 26 -21.83 -5.36 37.10
C ALA A 26 -23.31 -4.88 37.16
N GLN A 27 -23.55 -3.93 38.07
CA GLN A 27 -24.56 -2.90 37.88
C GLN A 27 -24.40 -2.29 36.48
N GLY A 28 -25.52 -2.08 35.79
CA GLY A 28 -25.65 -1.74 34.37
C GLY A 28 -24.56 -0.86 33.77
N GLN A 29 -23.74 -1.47 32.91
CA GLN A 29 -23.07 -0.76 31.83
C GLN A 29 -23.80 -1.19 30.56
N GLU A 30 -24.59 -0.29 29.97
CA GLU A 30 -25.29 -0.58 28.72
C GLU A 30 -24.25 -0.90 27.63
N VAL A 31 -24.21 -2.15 27.17
CA VAL A 31 -23.31 -2.53 26.08
C VAL A 31 -23.83 -1.88 24.81
N PRO A 32 -22.99 -1.16 24.04
CA PRO A 32 -23.44 -0.53 22.82
C PRO A 32 -23.92 -1.61 21.84
N THR A 33 -25.08 -1.39 21.24
CA THR A 33 -25.63 -2.26 20.19
C THR A 33 -25.34 -1.65 18.82
N LEU A 34 -25.09 -2.50 17.82
CA LEU A 34 -24.72 -2.07 16.47
C LEU A 34 -25.45 -2.92 15.43
N GLN A 35 -26.01 -2.25 14.43
CA GLN A 35 -26.67 -2.82 13.27
C GLN A 35 -26.14 -2.17 11.99
N ILE A 36 -26.13 -2.94 10.90
CA ILE A 36 -25.67 -2.51 9.58
C ILE A 36 -26.79 -2.68 8.55
N ASP A 37 -26.88 -1.77 7.59
CA ASP A 37 -27.91 -1.81 6.55
C ASP A 37 -27.66 -2.91 5.50
N LYS A 38 -26.38 -3.21 5.23
CA LYS A 38 -25.95 -4.17 4.20
C LYS A 38 -24.89 -5.10 4.73
N THR A 39 -25.03 -6.37 4.40
CA THR A 39 -24.07 -7.43 4.74
C THR A 39 -23.05 -7.68 3.64
N SER A 40 -23.19 -7.07 2.45
CA SER A 40 -22.21 -7.21 1.37
C SER A 40 -22.08 -5.95 0.49
N LEU A 41 -20.87 -5.73 -0.01
CA LEU A 41 -20.49 -4.68 -0.96
C LEU A 41 -19.83 -5.28 -2.20
N ASN A 42 -19.96 -4.60 -3.34
CA ASN A 42 -19.32 -4.98 -4.59
C ASN A 42 -18.23 -3.97 -4.95
N ASN A 43 -17.01 -4.22 -4.49
CA ASN A 43 -15.82 -3.41 -4.72
C ASN A 43 -15.98 -1.96 -4.20
N GLY A 44 -16.42 -1.82 -2.95
CA GLY A 44 -16.65 -0.53 -2.29
C GLY A 44 -18.12 -0.08 -2.29
N GLY A 45 -18.40 0.96 -1.52
CA GLY A 45 -19.75 1.48 -1.30
C GLY A 45 -19.90 2.11 0.08
N VAL A 46 -21.12 2.55 0.38
CA VAL A 46 -21.48 3.11 1.70
C VAL A 46 -22.31 2.10 2.47
N ILE A 47 -21.92 1.87 3.72
CA ILE A 47 -22.67 1.09 4.71
C ILE A 47 -23.16 2.07 5.77
N LYS A 48 -24.47 2.05 6.02
CA LYS A 48 -25.04 2.77 7.14
C LYS A 48 -24.94 1.91 8.38
N VAL A 49 -24.38 2.49 9.42
CA VAL A 49 -24.29 1.89 10.75
C VAL A 49 -25.20 2.66 11.67
N THR A 50 -26.06 1.93 12.37
CA THR A 50 -26.97 2.48 13.38
C THR A 50 -26.82 1.69 14.66
N GLY A 51 -26.89 2.37 15.80
CA GLY A 51 -26.77 1.70 17.07
C GLY A 51 -27.20 2.56 18.24
N ARG A 52 -27.10 1.99 19.43
CA ARG A 52 -27.37 2.67 20.69
C ARG A 52 -26.20 2.44 21.65
N ALA A 53 -25.75 3.49 22.30
CA ALA A 53 -24.68 3.50 23.29
C ALA A 53 -25.18 4.15 24.59
N PRO A 54 -24.48 3.94 25.72
CA PRO A 54 -24.74 4.66 26.95
C PRO A 54 -24.84 6.18 26.72
N ALA A 55 -25.91 6.79 27.24
CA ALA A 55 -26.14 8.22 27.07
C ALA A 55 -24.98 9.06 27.63
N GLY A 56 -24.57 10.08 26.88
CA GLY A 56 -23.55 11.05 27.29
C GLY A 56 -22.08 10.62 27.08
N GLN A 57 -21.81 9.43 26.52
CA GLN A 57 -20.44 9.01 26.19
C GLN A 57 -20.12 9.16 24.69
N PRO A 58 -18.87 9.54 24.33
CA PRO A 58 -18.45 9.56 22.94
C PRO A 58 -18.43 8.13 22.38
N VAL A 59 -18.94 7.98 21.16
CA VAL A 59 -18.95 6.70 20.43
C VAL A 59 -17.93 6.76 19.31
N TYR A 60 -17.05 5.76 19.27
CA TYR A 60 -16.07 5.54 18.24
C TYR A 60 -16.42 4.26 17.47
N LEU A 61 -16.21 4.24 16.15
CA LEU A 61 -16.35 3.02 15.36
C LEU A 61 -14.97 2.55 14.89
N GLU A 62 -14.54 1.38 15.34
CA GLU A 62 -13.34 0.72 14.82
C GLU A 62 -13.75 -0.20 13.66
N VAL A 63 -13.19 0.04 12.47
CA VAL A 63 -13.51 -0.71 11.24
C VAL A 63 -12.24 -1.29 10.66
N TRP A 64 -12.23 -2.61 10.39
CA TRP A 64 -11.06 -3.27 9.84
C TRP A 64 -11.41 -4.44 8.93
N ALA A 65 -10.50 -4.76 8.01
CA ALA A 65 -10.56 -6.01 7.26
C ALA A 65 -10.19 -7.18 8.19
N ALA A 66 -11.00 -8.24 8.22
CA ALA A 66 -10.78 -9.41 9.07
C ALA A 66 -9.50 -10.17 8.68
N ASP A 67 -9.13 -10.15 7.39
CA ASP A 67 -7.85 -10.65 6.92
C ASP A 67 -6.70 -9.72 7.36
N LYS A 68 -5.83 -10.27 8.21
CA LYS A 68 -4.65 -9.61 8.75
C LYS A 68 -3.37 -9.95 7.98
N SER A 69 -3.43 -10.48 6.76
CA SER A 69 -2.25 -10.97 6.04
C SER A 69 -1.33 -9.91 5.42
N VAL A 70 -1.57 -8.61 5.66
CA VAL A 70 -0.81 -7.53 5.00
C VAL A 70 0.46 -7.21 5.76
N ARG A 71 1.55 -7.00 5.00
CA ARG A 71 2.84 -6.62 5.55
C ARG A 71 2.94 -5.11 5.74
N ALA A 72 3.51 -4.70 6.86
CA ALA A 72 3.97 -3.33 7.06
C ALA A 72 5.36 -3.32 7.67
N ASN A 73 6.16 -2.34 7.25
CA ASN A 73 7.52 -2.19 7.71
C ASN A 73 7.87 -0.73 7.98
N ARG A 74 8.88 -0.55 8.82
CA ARG A 74 9.50 0.74 9.09
C ARG A 74 10.97 0.52 9.39
N PHE A 75 11.84 1.26 8.72
CA PHE A 75 13.26 1.30 9.03
C PHE A 75 13.57 2.52 9.91
N ASP A 76 14.19 2.29 11.06
CA ASP A 76 14.61 3.33 11.97
C ASP A 76 16.07 3.70 11.72
N ASN A 77 16.24 4.76 10.93
CA ASN A 77 17.53 5.34 10.58
C ASN A 77 17.73 6.73 11.20
N LYS A 78 16.80 7.18 12.06
CA LYS A 78 16.92 8.48 12.72
C LYS A 78 17.90 8.38 13.87
N ARG A 79 18.78 9.38 13.97
CA ARG A 79 19.68 9.54 15.11
C ARG A 79 18.84 9.67 16.37
N ASP A 80 19.03 8.76 17.31
CA ASP A 80 18.32 8.84 18.58
C ASP A 80 18.85 10.06 19.36
N PRO A 81 17.98 11.01 19.74
CA PRO A 81 18.39 12.20 20.48
C PRO A 81 19.02 11.88 21.85
N LYS A 82 18.73 10.71 22.43
CA LYS A 82 19.27 10.31 23.75
C LYS A 82 20.63 9.65 23.67
N THR A 83 20.86 8.81 22.66
CA THR A 83 22.09 8.01 22.55
C THR A 83 23.06 8.55 21.51
N GLY A 84 22.61 9.45 20.64
CA GLY A 84 23.40 10.02 19.55
C GLY A 84 23.81 9.00 18.47
N GLN A 85 23.43 7.73 18.60
CA GLN A 85 23.70 6.65 17.66
C GLN A 85 22.50 6.43 16.73
N ILE A 86 22.77 5.91 15.53
CA ILE A 86 21.72 5.49 14.60
C ILE A 86 21.39 4.03 14.90
N PRO A 87 20.15 3.70 15.29
CA PRO A 87 19.81 2.37 15.77
C PRO A 87 19.80 1.31 14.65
N TYR A 88 19.50 1.69 13.40
CA TYR A 88 19.38 0.78 12.25
C TYR A 88 18.51 -0.45 12.55
N ILE A 89 17.30 -0.20 13.06
CA ILE A 89 16.34 -1.26 13.40
C ILE A 89 15.27 -1.31 12.32
N PHE A 90 15.06 -2.50 11.76
CA PHE A 90 13.98 -2.77 10.82
C PHE A 90 12.81 -3.44 11.55
N TYR A 91 11.70 -2.73 11.66
CA TYR A 91 10.45 -3.26 12.21
C TYR A 91 9.61 -3.83 11.08
N LEU A 92 9.06 -5.02 11.31
CA LEU A 92 8.24 -5.75 10.34
C LEU A 92 7.07 -6.42 11.05
N THR A 93 5.88 -6.32 10.47
CA THR A 93 4.72 -7.11 10.88
C THR A 93 4.08 -7.76 9.66
N TYR A 94 3.51 -8.95 9.87
CA TYR A 94 2.73 -9.68 8.88
C TYR A 94 1.23 -9.67 9.20
N ASP A 95 0.85 -9.11 10.36
CA ASP A 95 -0.50 -9.18 10.92
C ASP A 95 -1.30 -7.88 10.70
N MET A 96 -0.89 -7.04 9.74
CA MET A 96 -1.58 -5.79 9.49
C MET A 96 -2.88 -6.04 8.71
N PRO A 97 -4.02 -5.47 9.14
CA PRO A 97 -5.23 -5.53 8.34
C PRO A 97 -5.08 -4.75 7.03
N ALA A 98 -5.68 -5.27 5.96
CA ALA A 98 -5.63 -4.61 4.65
C ALA A 98 -6.33 -3.23 4.63
N TYR A 99 -7.33 -3.06 5.48
CA TYR A 99 -8.04 -1.82 5.73
C TYR A 99 -8.19 -1.63 7.24
N TYR A 100 -7.95 -0.41 7.71
CA TYR A 100 -8.15 -0.04 9.11
C TYR A 100 -8.53 1.43 9.17
N LYS A 101 -9.65 1.74 9.83
CA LYS A 101 -10.10 3.11 10.03
C LYS A 101 -10.90 3.23 11.33
N ILE A 102 -10.61 4.28 12.08
CA ILE A 102 -11.39 4.68 13.26
C ILE A 102 -12.27 5.87 12.89
N PHE A 103 -13.58 5.75 13.11
CA PHE A 103 -14.49 6.87 12.99
C PHE A 103 -14.73 7.49 14.37
N VAL A 104 -14.44 8.78 14.48
CA VAL A 104 -14.66 9.60 15.66
C VAL A 104 -15.97 10.38 15.52
N PRO A 105 -16.56 10.86 16.62
CA PRO A 105 -17.80 11.61 16.52
C PRO A 105 -17.62 12.96 15.83
N ALA A 106 -18.71 13.42 15.21
CA ALA A 106 -18.74 14.59 14.32
C ALA A 106 -18.46 15.92 15.06
N ASP A 107 -18.57 15.93 16.39
CA ASP A 107 -18.12 17.01 17.27
C ASP A 107 -16.61 17.26 17.17
N GLN A 108 -15.81 16.23 16.90
CA GLN A 108 -14.35 16.33 16.75
C GLN A 108 -13.91 16.76 15.35
N LYS A 109 -14.83 17.14 14.45
CA LYS A 109 -14.54 17.48 13.06
C LYS A 109 -13.57 18.66 12.92
N GLU A 110 -13.64 19.65 13.80
CA GLU A 110 -12.73 20.80 13.78
C GLU A 110 -11.29 20.41 14.09
N LYS A 111 -11.08 19.65 15.18
CA LYS A 111 -9.76 19.11 15.54
C LYS A 111 -9.22 18.18 14.46
N PHE A 112 -10.08 17.36 13.87
CA PHE A 112 -9.69 16.50 12.76
C PHE A 112 -9.24 17.32 11.55
N ALA A 113 -9.93 18.42 11.21
CA ALA A 113 -9.54 19.31 10.12
C ALA A 113 -8.21 20.01 10.40
N GLU A 114 -7.89 20.35 11.65
CA GLU A 114 -6.60 20.90 12.06
C GLU A 114 -5.47 19.87 11.88
N LEU A 115 -5.68 18.63 12.34
CA LEU A 115 -4.73 17.53 12.17
C LEU A 115 -4.43 17.21 10.69
N LEU A 116 -5.42 17.37 9.80
CA LEU A 116 -5.23 17.21 8.36
C LEU A 116 -4.29 18.29 7.78
N LYS A 117 -4.23 19.50 8.34
CA LYS A 117 -3.34 20.58 7.87
C LYS A 117 -1.87 20.27 8.15
N THR A 118 -1.55 19.42 9.11
CA THR A 118 -0.18 18.97 9.44
C THR A 118 0.46 18.17 8.28
N GLY A 119 -0.33 17.73 7.30
CA GLY A 119 0.17 17.14 6.06
C GLY A 119 0.94 15.84 6.33
N LYS A 120 2.25 15.80 6.02
CA LYS A 120 3.10 14.59 6.18
C LYS A 120 3.70 14.41 7.58
N ASN A 121 3.66 15.46 8.41
CA ASN A 121 4.37 15.49 9.69
C ASN A 121 3.54 14.96 10.87
N TRP A 122 2.29 14.56 10.63
CA TRP A 122 1.35 14.10 11.65
C TRP A 122 1.83 12.88 12.45
N SER A 123 1.39 12.74 13.71
CA SER A 123 1.68 11.57 14.55
C SER A 123 0.38 10.83 14.89
N TYR A 124 0.33 9.52 14.68
CA TYR A 124 -0.87 8.73 14.98
C TYR A 124 -1.16 8.68 16.49
N SER A 125 -0.12 8.67 17.33
CA SER A 125 -0.31 8.73 18.79
C SER A 125 -0.88 10.07 19.26
N GLU A 126 -0.57 11.17 18.56
CA GLU A 126 -1.05 12.50 18.89
C GLU A 126 -2.50 12.67 18.43
N ALA A 127 -2.78 12.23 17.20
CA ALA A 127 -4.14 12.21 16.65
C ALA A 127 -5.12 11.40 17.51
N LEU A 128 -4.72 10.22 18.01
CA LEU A 128 -5.57 9.43 18.91
C LEU A 128 -5.86 10.16 20.23
N LYS A 129 -4.89 10.90 20.77
CA LYS A 129 -5.04 11.65 22.02
C LYS A 129 -5.95 12.86 21.86
N GLU A 130 -5.70 13.67 20.82
CA GLU A 130 -6.47 14.88 20.56
C GLU A 130 -7.95 14.59 20.27
N LEU A 131 -8.21 13.46 19.62
CA LEU A 131 -9.55 13.01 19.25
C LEU A 131 -10.19 12.08 20.31
N GLY A 132 -9.51 11.77 21.41
CA GLY A 132 -10.00 10.87 22.46
C GLY A 132 -10.19 9.41 22.04
N ALA A 133 -9.68 9.02 20.87
CA ALA A 133 -9.94 7.73 20.23
C ALA A 133 -9.00 6.60 20.72
N GLU A 134 -8.26 6.78 21.82
CA GLU A 134 -7.32 5.80 22.33
C GLU A 134 -7.97 4.45 22.71
N ALA A 135 -9.22 4.50 23.22
CA ALA A 135 -10.00 3.31 23.55
C ALA A 135 -10.36 2.48 22.30
N ALA A 136 -10.52 3.15 21.15
CA ALA A 136 -10.86 2.51 19.89
C ALA A 136 -9.65 1.92 19.14
N TYR A 137 -8.41 2.12 19.63
CA TYR A 137 -7.21 1.59 19.00
C TYR A 137 -6.81 0.23 19.57
N ASN A 138 -7.47 -0.84 19.10
CA ASN A 138 -7.27 -2.19 19.62
C ASN A 138 -6.62 -3.14 18.63
N VAL A 139 -7.08 -3.14 17.38
CA VAL A 139 -6.69 -4.17 16.40
C VAL A 139 -5.19 -4.08 16.06
N PRO A 140 -4.64 -2.89 15.73
CA PRO A 140 -3.22 -2.81 15.41
C PRO A 140 -2.36 -2.81 16.67
N ALA A 141 -2.90 -2.42 17.83
CA ALA A 141 -2.17 -2.40 19.10
C ALA A 141 -1.69 -3.80 19.54
N GLY A 142 -2.44 -4.85 19.21
CA GLY A 142 -2.13 -6.24 19.57
C GLY A 142 -1.41 -7.05 18.49
N MET A 143 -0.87 -6.43 17.44
CA MET A 143 -0.16 -7.15 16.37
C MET A 143 1.23 -7.62 16.82
N GLN A 144 1.71 -8.72 16.26
CA GLN A 144 3.10 -9.13 16.45
C GLN A 144 4.02 -8.27 15.56
N ILE A 145 5.04 -7.68 16.18
CA ILE A 145 6.06 -6.89 15.48
C ILE A 145 7.42 -7.53 15.72
N ASP A 146 8.03 -8.00 14.63
CA ASP A 146 9.41 -8.45 14.63
C ASP A 146 10.33 -7.24 14.46
N SER A 147 11.44 -7.23 15.19
CA SER A 147 12.48 -6.20 15.05
C SER A 147 13.81 -6.84 14.68
N PHE A 148 14.45 -6.30 13.66
CA PHE A 148 15.73 -6.80 13.15
C PHE A 148 16.79 -5.72 13.27
N LYS A 149 17.96 -6.08 13.80
CA LYS A 149 19.15 -5.23 13.71
C LYS A 149 19.72 -5.35 12.30
N ALA A 150 19.45 -4.34 11.49
CA ALA A 150 19.93 -4.29 10.11
C ALA A 150 21.30 -3.63 10.04
N SER A 151 22.09 -4.02 9.04
CA SER A 151 23.30 -3.30 8.66
C SER A 151 23.17 -2.82 7.22
N LEU A 152 23.96 -1.81 6.85
CA LEU A 152 23.95 -1.28 5.49
C LEU A 152 24.30 -2.38 4.46
N MET A 153 25.24 -3.26 4.81
CA MET A 153 25.60 -4.41 3.98
C MET A 153 24.52 -5.48 3.92
N ALA A 154 23.80 -5.72 5.02
CA ALA A 154 22.66 -6.65 5.02
C ALA A 154 21.59 -6.22 4.01
N SER A 155 21.29 -4.91 3.91
CA SER A 155 20.35 -4.38 2.92
C SER A 155 20.77 -4.63 1.47
N VAL A 156 22.07 -4.59 1.17
CA VAL A 156 22.59 -4.79 -0.20
C VAL A 156 22.50 -6.25 -0.63
N ILE A 157 22.76 -7.20 0.28
CA ILE A 157 22.70 -8.64 -0.01
C ILE A 157 21.29 -9.24 0.20
N GLY A 158 20.28 -8.40 0.45
CA GLY A 158 18.90 -8.86 0.70
C GLY A 158 18.68 -9.52 2.07
N SER A 159 19.62 -9.37 3.00
CA SER A 159 19.49 -9.86 4.38
C SER A 159 18.71 -8.87 5.25
N ARG A 160 17.83 -9.41 6.09
CA ARG A 160 17.02 -8.61 7.03
C ARG A 160 17.79 -8.22 8.29
N GLY A 161 19.00 -8.75 8.48
CA GLY A 161 19.78 -8.58 9.70
C GLY A 161 19.45 -9.62 10.78
N LYS A 162 19.89 -9.37 12.02
CA LYS A 162 19.69 -10.29 13.16
C LYS A 162 18.36 -9.98 13.85
N LEU A 163 17.52 -10.99 14.06
CA LEU A 163 16.28 -10.86 14.84
C LEU A 163 16.62 -10.49 16.30
N LEU A 164 15.95 -9.47 16.82
CA LEU A 164 16.07 -9.01 18.20
C LEU A 164 15.01 -9.68 19.09
N GLU A 165 15.15 -9.50 20.40
CA GLU A 165 14.18 -10.01 21.37
C GLU A 165 12.78 -9.39 21.15
N PRO A 166 11.70 -10.11 21.53
CA PRO A 166 10.34 -9.59 21.45
C PRO A 166 10.19 -8.26 22.19
N LEU A 167 9.44 -7.33 21.60
CA LEU A 167 9.15 -6.03 22.20
C LEU A 167 8.21 -6.19 23.40
N SER A 168 8.36 -5.32 24.41
CA SER A 168 7.37 -5.20 25.49
C SER A 168 6.03 -4.70 24.95
N ASP A 169 4.92 -5.00 25.61
CA ASP A 169 3.57 -4.63 25.13
C ASP A 169 3.40 -3.12 24.89
N GLN A 170 3.98 -2.29 25.75
CA GLN A 170 3.95 -0.83 25.58
C GLN A 170 4.74 -0.37 24.36
N GLU A 171 5.94 -0.92 24.15
CA GLU A 171 6.76 -0.58 23.00
C GLU A 171 6.13 -1.14 21.71
N ASN A 172 5.53 -2.33 21.76
CA ASN A 172 4.78 -2.93 20.67
C ASN A 172 3.61 -2.04 20.25
N LYS A 173 2.78 -1.58 21.21
CA LYS A 173 1.69 -0.63 20.95
C LYS A 173 2.22 0.66 20.32
N LYS A 174 3.33 1.22 20.81
CA LYS A 174 3.94 2.43 20.24
C LYS A 174 4.44 2.22 18.80
N ARG A 175 5.11 1.09 18.53
CA ARG A 175 5.64 0.76 17.20
C ARG A 175 4.53 0.42 16.22
N SER A 176 3.43 -0.16 16.69
CA SER A 176 2.25 -0.42 15.85
C SER A 176 1.69 0.87 15.25
N MET A 177 1.61 1.96 16.03
CA MET A 177 1.14 3.26 15.55
C MET A 177 2.06 3.84 14.45
N GLN A 178 3.39 3.64 14.60
CA GLN A 178 4.35 4.03 13.58
C GLN A 178 4.23 3.20 12.30
N LEU A 179 3.93 1.91 12.41
CA LEU A 179 3.70 1.02 11.27
C LEU A 179 2.38 1.36 10.55
N VAL A 180 1.31 1.68 11.30
CA VAL A 180 0.05 2.18 10.73
C VAL A 180 0.30 3.45 9.92
N LYS A 181 1.03 4.43 10.47
CA LYS A 181 1.45 5.62 9.73
C LYS A 181 2.27 5.27 8.49
N SER A 182 3.23 4.35 8.60
CA SER A 182 4.09 3.92 7.48
C SER A 182 3.27 3.31 6.33
N ARG A 183 2.25 2.51 6.67
CA ARG A 183 1.40 1.81 5.70
C ARG A 183 0.42 2.75 5.00
N PHE A 184 -0.37 3.50 5.77
CA PHE A 184 -1.49 4.28 5.22
C PHE A 184 -1.07 5.68 4.76
N LYS A 185 0.06 6.20 5.27
CA LYS A 185 0.70 7.50 4.96
C LYS A 185 -0.10 8.75 5.33
N ASP A 186 -1.39 8.74 5.05
CA ASP A 186 -2.30 9.88 5.22
C ASP A 186 -3.29 9.58 6.36
N LEU A 187 -3.65 10.61 7.13
CA LEU A 187 -4.50 10.49 8.31
C LEU A 187 -5.96 10.15 7.95
N ASP A 188 -6.47 10.69 6.85
CA ASP A 188 -7.82 10.47 6.31
C ASP A 188 -8.13 8.99 5.97
N LYS A 189 -7.08 8.20 5.71
CA LYS A 189 -7.20 6.77 5.43
C LYS A 189 -7.40 5.92 6.69
N VAL A 190 -6.98 6.43 7.85
CA VAL A 190 -7.00 5.70 9.13
C VAL A 190 -7.94 6.31 10.15
N MET A 191 -8.39 7.55 9.94
CA MET A 191 -9.36 8.24 10.79
C MET A 191 -10.39 9.00 9.96
N GLY A 192 -11.61 9.14 10.48
CA GLY A 192 -12.69 9.94 9.90
C GLY A 192 -13.64 10.45 10.98
N SER A 193 -14.41 11.50 10.72
CA SER A 193 -15.25 12.16 11.74
C SER A 193 -16.74 12.07 11.38
N ASP A 194 -17.20 10.86 11.04
CA ASP A 194 -18.49 10.65 10.38
C ASP A 194 -19.56 10.06 11.33
N VAL A 195 -19.28 9.93 12.63
CA VAL A 195 -20.24 9.38 13.61
C VAL A 195 -21.09 10.50 14.20
N ILE A 196 -22.39 10.48 13.90
CA ILE A 196 -23.37 11.40 14.49
C ILE A 196 -23.94 10.71 15.73
N VAL A 197 -23.69 11.28 16.90
CA VAL A 197 -24.22 10.80 18.18
C VAL A 197 -25.29 11.75 18.65
N ASN A 198 -26.50 11.25 18.84
CA ASN A 198 -27.63 12.01 19.34
C ASN A 198 -27.63 12.04 20.88
N PRO A 199 -28.23 13.07 21.50
CA PRO A 199 -28.31 13.20 22.96
C PRO A 199 -29.04 12.04 23.67
N ASP A 200 -29.86 11.28 22.93
CA ASP A 200 -30.60 10.10 23.42
C ASP A 200 -29.73 8.82 23.48
N GLY A 201 -28.45 8.90 23.11
CA GLY A 201 -27.52 7.77 23.05
C GLY A 201 -27.61 6.96 21.75
N THR A 202 -28.46 7.34 20.80
CA THR A 202 -28.47 6.72 19.46
C THR A 202 -27.33 7.30 18.62
N PHE A 203 -26.71 6.47 17.78
CA PHE A 203 -25.67 6.92 16.85
C PHE A 203 -25.91 6.40 15.44
N THR A 204 -25.51 7.19 14.46
CA THR A 204 -25.55 6.85 13.03
C THR A 204 -24.24 7.25 12.37
N ALA A 205 -23.71 6.40 11.50
CA ALA A 205 -22.51 6.71 10.72
C ALA A 205 -22.61 6.11 9.31
N ASP A 206 -22.22 6.89 8.31
CA ASP A 206 -22.10 6.44 6.93
C ASP A 206 -20.65 6.04 6.65
N ILE A 207 -20.36 4.74 6.70
CA ILE A 207 -19.01 4.21 6.47
C ILE A 207 -18.78 4.07 4.97
N ASN A 208 -17.94 4.94 4.42
CA ASN A 208 -17.52 4.87 3.03
C ASN A 208 -16.30 3.94 2.85
N ILE A 209 -16.53 2.78 2.25
CA ILE A 209 -15.50 1.85 1.82
C ILE A 209 -15.10 2.20 0.38
N ARG A 210 -13.91 2.76 0.22
CA ARG A 210 -13.39 3.17 -1.10
C ARG A 210 -13.32 1.97 -2.05
N THR A 211 -13.57 2.23 -3.33
CA THR A 211 -13.28 1.26 -4.39
C THR A 211 -11.81 0.87 -4.40
N GLY A 212 -11.52 -0.38 -4.75
CA GLY A 212 -10.14 -0.87 -4.78
C GLY A 212 -9.68 -1.61 -3.53
N LEU A 213 -10.43 -1.60 -2.43
CA LEU A 213 -9.99 -2.25 -1.19
C LEU A 213 -10.04 -3.80 -1.27
N ALA A 214 -9.41 -4.46 -0.29
CA ALA A 214 -9.28 -5.92 -0.25
C ALA A 214 -10.64 -6.64 -0.25
N PRO A 215 -10.78 -7.77 -0.95
CA PRO A 215 -11.94 -8.61 -0.83
C PRO A 215 -11.93 -9.39 0.49
N GLY A 216 -13.10 -9.82 0.95
CA GLY A 216 -13.29 -10.60 2.16
C GLY A 216 -14.10 -9.88 3.21
N ASP A 217 -14.07 -10.41 4.43
CA ASP A 217 -14.89 -9.93 5.53
C ASP A 217 -14.28 -8.70 6.19
N TYR A 218 -15.14 -7.76 6.55
CA TYR A 218 -14.83 -6.56 7.31
C TYR A 218 -15.64 -6.58 8.58
N LYS A 219 -15.04 -6.09 9.67
CA LYS A 219 -15.65 -6.04 10.99
C LYS A 219 -15.79 -4.60 11.44
N ILE A 220 -16.90 -4.29 12.09
CA ILE A 220 -17.21 -3.00 12.70
C ILE A 220 -17.54 -3.25 14.16
N VAL A 221 -16.89 -2.50 15.06
CA VAL A 221 -17.19 -2.49 16.49
C VAL A 221 -17.40 -1.06 16.95
N ALA A 222 -18.47 -0.81 17.70
CA ALA A 222 -18.65 0.42 18.45
C ALA A 222 -17.88 0.32 19.76
N VAL A 223 -17.06 1.32 20.04
CA VAL A 223 -16.27 1.47 21.26
C VAL A 223 -16.67 2.77 21.93
N THR A 224 -16.91 2.71 23.24
CA THR A 224 -17.22 3.88 24.07
C THR A 224 -15.99 4.28 24.87
N GLY A 225 -16.00 5.49 25.45
CA GLY A 225 -14.87 6.05 26.21
C GLY A 225 -14.34 5.14 27.32
N ASP A 226 -15.20 4.33 27.94
CA ASP A 226 -14.84 3.37 29.00
C ASP A 226 -14.29 2.03 28.46
N ASN A 227 -13.91 1.98 27.18
CA ASN A 227 -13.42 0.77 26.49
C ASN A 227 -14.46 -0.39 26.47
N VAL A 228 -15.75 -0.06 26.61
CA VAL A 228 -16.85 -1.02 26.43
C VAL A 228 -17.12 -1.16 24.94
N LYS A 229 -17.17 -2.41 24.46
CA LYS A 229 -17.24 -2.77 23.04
C LYS A 229 -18.56 -3.46 22.70
N SER A 230 -19.11 -3.14 21.54
CA SER A 230 -20.25 -3.87 20.98
C SER A 230 -19.83 -5.25 20.48
N SER A 231 -20.81 -6.10 20.21
CA SER A 231 -20.61 -7.25 19.33
C SER A 231 -20.15 -6.77 17.93
N PRO A 232 -19.22 -7.48 17.27
CA PRO A 232 -18.75 -7.10 15.96
C PRO A 232 -19.81 -7.39 14.89
N ALA A 233 -20.20 -6.37 14.12
CA ALA A 233 -20.94 -6.60 12.88
C ALA A 233 -19.98 -6.93 11.75
N VAL A 234 -20.39 -7.83 10.86
CA VAL A 234 -19.56 -8.33 9.76
C VAL A 234 -20.25 -8.02 8.44
N PHE A 235 -19.50 -7.48 7.48
CA PHE A 235 -19.93 -7.34 6.10
C PHE A 235 -18.85 -7.81 5.14
N GLU A 236 -19.24 -8.33 3.99
CA GLU A 236 -18.31 -8.89 3.00
C GLU A 236 -18.08 -7.90 1.84
N ASN A 237 -16.83 -7.64 1.45
CA ASN A 237 -16.51 -6.92 0.22
C ASN A 237 -16.14 -7.92 -0.89
N LYS A 238 -16.96 -8.01 -1.92
CA LYS A 238 -16.76 -8.90 -3.08
C LYS A 238 -16.12 -8.15 -4.23
N ILE A 239 -15.26 -8.85 -4.96
CA ILE A 239 -14.66 -8.34 -6.20
C ILE A 239 -14.97 -9.35 -7.30
N SER A 240 -15.63 -8.87 -8.35
CA SER A 240 -16.00 -9.68 -9.52
C SER A 240 -15.10 -9.36 -10.71
N PHE A 241 -14.88 -10.38 -11.54
CA PHE A 241 -14.18 -10.24 -12.83
C PHE A 241 -14.89 -9.20 -13.72
N PRO A 242 -14.18 -8.33 -14.47
CA PRO A 242 -12.75 -8.37 -14.83
C PRO A 242 -11.80 -7.66 -13.84
N ARG A 243 -12.30 -7.22 -12.67
CA ARG A 243 -11.45 -6.62 -11.64
C ARG A 243 -10.82 -7.71 -10.78
N VAL A 244 -9.53 -7.58 -10.52
CA VAL A 244 -8.78 -8.51 -9.66
C VAL A 244 -8.10 -7.70 -8.57
N TYR A 245 -8.12 -8.23 -7.34
CA TYR A 245 -7.39 -7.63 -6.24
C TYR A 245 -5.90 -7.99 -6.31
N LEU A 246 -5.07 -6.97 -6.51
CA LEU A 246 -3.63 -7.13 -6.53
C LEU A 246 -3.10 -7.03 -5.10
N LYS A 247 -2.91 -8.17 -4.42
CA LYS A 247 -2.44 -8.21 -3.01
C LYS A 247 -1.19 -7.37 -2.77
N THR A 248 -0.22 -7.44 -3.69
CA THR A 248 1.04 -6.67 -3.59
C THR A 248 0.84 -5.16 -3.80
N ALA A 249 -0.11 -4.77 -4.67
CA ALA A 249 -0.43 -3.37 -4.93
C ALA A 249 -1.37 -2.78 -3.87
N GLY A 250 -2.12 -3.63 -3.16
CA GLY A 250 -3.13 -3.21 -2.19
C GLY A 250 -4.33 -2.51 -2.82
N THR A 251 -4.57 -2.72 -4.11
CA THR A 251 -5.73 -2.18 -4.83
C THR A 251 -6.31 -3.21 -5.79
N SER A 252 -7.63 -3.17 -6.00
CA SER A 252 -8.28 -3.84 -7.13
C SER A 252 -8.08 -3.03 -8.40
N GLN A 253 -7.86 -3.72 -9.52
CA GLN A 253 -7.72 -3.11 -10.83
C GLN A 253 -8.36 -3.99 -11.90
N ASN A 254 -8.89 -3.35 -12.94
CA ASN A 254 -9.33 -4.07 -14.13
C ASN A 254 -8.10 -4.50 -14.92
N ILE A 255 -7.86 -5.81 -15.02
CA ILE A 255 -6.62 -6.34 -15.61
C ILE A 255 -6.54 -6.12 -17.12
N LEU A 256 -7.67 -5.92 -17.80
CA LEU A 256 -7.73 -5.79 -19.25
C LEU A 256 -7.00 -4.53 -19.73
N TRP A 257 -7.16 -3.40 -19.04
CA TRP A 257 -6.58 -2.13 -19.47
C TRP A 257 -5.05 -2.09 -19.35
N PRO A 258 -4.43 -2.43 -18.19
CA PRO A 258 -2.98 -2.54 -18.09
C PRO A 258 -2.40 -3.56 -19.04
N PHE A 259 -3.10 -4.68 -19.28
CA PHE A 259 -2.66 -5.72 -20.21
C PHE A 259 -2.58 -5.21 -21.65
N LEU A 260 -3.65 -4.57 -22.15
CA LEU A 260 -3.67 -4.01 -23.51
C LEU A 260 -2.62 -2.91 -23.70
N LEU A 261 -2.45 -2.06 -22.69
CA LEU A 261 -1.40 -1.05 -22.68
C LEU A 261 0.00 -1.68 -22.73
N ALA A 262 0.26 -2.66 -21.88
CA ALA A 262 1.54 -3.37 -21.85
C ALA A 262 1.81 -4.07 -23.17
N LEU A 263 0.81 -4.72 -23.78
CA LEU A 263 0.93 -5.36 -25.07
C LEU A 263 1.34 -4.36 -26.17
N GLY A 264 0.60 -3.25 -26.30
CA GLY A 264 0.89 -2.23 -27.33
C GLY A 264 2.26 -1.58 -27.16
N VAL A 265 2.59 -1.16 -25.92
CA VAL A 265 3.86 -0.50 -25.63
C VAL A 265 5.05 -1.46 -25.79
N THR A 266 4.89 -2.73 -25.41
CA THR A 266 5.98 -3.71 -25.53
C THR A 266 6.23 -4.08 -26.99
N ILE A 267 5.17 -4.27 -27.80
CA ILE A 267 5.32 -4.50 -29.25
C ILE A 267 6.07 -3.33 -29.89
N PHE A 268 5.63 -2.10 -29.63
CA PHE A 268 6.30 -0.90 -30.13
C PHE A 268 7.75 -0.80 -29.62
N GLY A 269 7.97 -1.11 -28.35
CA GLY A 269 9.28 -1.09 -27.71
C GLY A 269 10.26 -2.09 -28.34
N VAL A 270 9.81 -3.29 -28.70
CA VAL A 270 10.62 -4.30 -29.40
C VAL A 270 10.93 -3.87 -30.83
N LEU A 271 9.95 -3.28 -31.54
CA LEU A 271 10.17 -2.72 -32.89
C LEU A 271 11.22 -1.60 -32.87
N MET A 272 11.18 -0.73 -31.86
CA MET A 272 12.16 0.35 -31.69
C MET A 272 13.52 -0.13 -31.11
N GLY A 273 13.60 -1.37 -30.62
CA GLY A 273 14.79 -1.93 -29.98
C GLY A 273 15.05 -1.44 -28.54
N ALA A 274 14.09 -0.74 -27.93
CA ALA A 274 14.23 -0.11 -26.61
C ALA A 274 13.47 -0.83 -25.48
N GLY A 275 12.78 -1.95 -25.77
CA GLY A 275 12.15 -2.83 -24.77
C GLY A 275 10.91 -2.27 -24.07
N GLY A 276 10.44 -1.07 -24.43
CA GLY A 276 9.15 -0.51 -24.00
C GLY A 276 9.06 -0.08 -22.53
N GLY A 277 9.95 -0.55 -21.65
CA GLY A 277 9.88 -0.31 -20.20
C GLY A 277 9.96 1.16 -19.77
N PHE A 278 10.75 1.96 -20.49
CA PHE A 278 10.88 3.39 -20.22
C PHE A 278 9.58 4.17 -20.50
N ILE A 279 8.71 3.64 -21.37
CA ILE A 279 7.36 4.16 -21.65
C ILE A 279 6.33 3.51 -20.72
N LEU A 280 6.41 2.19 -20.56
CA LEU A 280 5.41 1.41 -19.83
C LEU A 280 5.36 1.80 -18.35
N ASN A 281 6.51 2.03 -17.72
CA ASN A 281 6.58 2.39 -16.30
C ASN A 281 5.86 3.72 -15.97
N PRO A 282 6.17 4.87 -16.62
CA PRO A 282 5.45 6.11 -16.35
C PRO A 282 3.98 6.04 -16.75
N LEU A 283 3.61 5.35 -17.83
CA LEU A 283 2.20 5.21 -18.21
C LEU A 283 1.41 4.40 -17.19
N LEU A 284 1.95 3.28 -16.70
CA LEU A 284 1.26 2.47 -15.69
C LEU A 284 1.07 3.21 -14.36
N VAL A 285 2.09 3.95 -13.93
CA VAL A 285 2.03 4.74 -12.70
C VAL A 285 1.10 5.96 -12.83
N SER A 286 1.03 6.58 -14.01
CA SER A 286 0.22 7.79 -14.23
C SER A 286 -1.25 7.46 -14.47
N LEU A 287 -1.56 6.35 -15.16
CA LEU A 287 -2.93 6.00 -15.54
C LEU A 287 -3.63 5.13 -14.50
N PHE A 288 -2.88 4.36 -13.71
CA PHE A 288 -3.45 3.45 -12.71
C PHE A 288 -2.93 3.81 -11.32
N PRO A 289 -3.76 3.67 -10.27
CA PRO A 289 -3.36 3.93 -8.88
C PRO A 289 -2.50 2.79 -8.31
N LEU A 290 -1.42 2.44 -9.00
CA LEU A 290 -0.50 1.37 -8.64
C LEU A 290 0.74 1.92 -7.93
N PRO A 291 1.25 1.26 -6.89
CA PRO A 291 2.51 1.66 -6.26
C PRO A 291 3.68 1.53 -7.25
N HIS A 292 4.55 2.54 -7.28
CA HIS A 292 5.69 2.58 -8.21
C HIS A 292 6.60 1.36 -8.07
N THR A 293 6.78 0.85 -6.84
CA THR A 293 7.61 -0.33 -6.56
C THR A 293 7.03 -1.60 -7.19
N VAL A 294 5.70 -1.73 -7.22
CA VAL A 294 5.01 -2.88 -7.84
C VAL A 294 5.10 -2.77 -9.35
N VAL A 295 4.87 -1.58 -9.92
CA VAL A 295 5.02 -1.37 -11.36
C VAL A 295 6.45 -1.67 -11.82
N ALA A 296 7.46 -1.12 -11.14
CA ALA A 296 8.85 -1.39 -11.47
C ALA A 296 9.21 -2.88 -11.39
N GLY A 297 8.74 -3.56 -10.33
CA GLY A 297 8.94 -5.00 -10.16
C GLY A 297 8.27 -5.85 -11.23
N THR A 298 7.10 -5.44 -11.75
CA THR A 298 6.40 -6.15 -12.82
C THR A 298 6.95 -5.82 -14.21
N VAL A 299 7.29 -4.56 -14.48
CA VAL A 299 7.80 -4.12 -15.79
C VAL A 299 9.19 -4.69 -16.06
N THR A 300 10.05 -4.81 -15.06
CA THR A 300 11.42 -5.35 -15.22
C THR A 300 11.46 -6.71 -15.93
N PRO A 301 10.76 -7.76 -15.46
CA PRO A 301 10.71 -9.05 -16.17
C PRO A 301 9.98 -8.94 -17.52
N THR A 302 8.92 -8.13 -17.64
CA THR A 302 8.25 -7.92 -18.94
C THR A 302 9.23 -7.42 -20.00
N VAL A 303 10.05 -6.42 -19.65
CA VAL A 303 11.08 -5.87 -20.52
C VAL A 303 12.14 -6.93 -20.83
N LEU A 304 12.61 -7.67 -19.83
CA LEU A 304 13.59 -8.75 -20.02
C LEU A 304 13.11 -9.78 -21.05
N PHE A 305 11.89 -10.29 -20.91
CA PHE A 305 11.32 -11.26 -21.86
C PHE A 305 11.08 -10.65 -23.24
N SER A 306 10.64 -9.39 -23.30
CA SER A 306 10.46 -8.70 -24.59
C SER A 306 11.78 -8.52 -25.34
N GLN A 307 12.85 -8.16 -24.64
CA GLN A 307 14.19 -8.01 -25.22
C GLN A 307 14.75 -9.37 -25.62
N GLY A 308 14.52 -10.42 -24.84
CA GLY A 308 14.88 -11.78 -25.21
C GLY A 308 14.20 -12.23 -26.50
N SER A 309 12.90 -11.95 -26.64
CA SER A 309 12.15 -12.21 -27.88
C SER A 309 12.69 -11.39 -29.06
N GLY A 310 13.01 -10.12 -28.84
CA GLY A 310 13.67 -9.25 -29.82
C GLY A 310 15.00 -9.84 -30.30
N ILE A 311 15.91 -10.18 -29.39
CA ILE A 311 17.20 -10.79 -29.70
C ILE A 311 17.01 -12.08 -30.50
N TYR A 312 16.07 -12.94 -30.12
CA TYR A 312 15.78 -14.17 -30.84
C TYR A 312 15.31 -13.90 -32.28
N ASN A 313 14.32 -13.02 -32.46
CA ASN A 313 13.77 -12.70 -33.78
C ASN A 313 14.79 -12.00 -34.69
N TYR A 314 15.51 -11.00 -34.18
CA TYR A 314 16.55 -10.28 -34.93
C TYR A 314 17.78 -11.15 -35.21
N SER A 315 18.08 -12.13 -34.36
CA SER A 315 19.13 -13.13 -34.60
C SER A 315 18.78 -14.04 -35.78
N LYS A 316 17.51 -14.48 -35.89
CA LYS A 316 17.06 -15.33 -37.02
C LYS A 316 17.27 -14.66 -38.37
N ILE A 317 17.03 -13.35 -38.46
CA ILE A 317 17.24 -12.58 -39.69
C ILE A 317 18.69 -12.07 -39.84
N LYS A 318 19.64 -12.53 -39.00
CA LYS A 318 21.06 -12.17 -39.00
C LYS A 318 21.32 -10.66 -38.95
N PHE A 319 20.44 -9.91 -38.29
CA PHE A 319 20.51 -8.46 -38.22
C PHE A 319 21.37 -7.94 -37.04
N ILE A 320 21.82 -8.85 -36.16
CA ILE A 320 22.57 -8.50 -34.94
C ILE A 320 24.07 -8.57 -35.17
N ASN A 321 24.78 -7.46 -34.91
CA ASN A 321 26.23 -7.48 -34.72
C ASN A 321 26.57 -7.87 -33.28
N TRP A 322 26.92 -9.14 -33.07
CA TRP A 322 27.20 -9.69 -31.75
C TRP A 322 28.38 -9.04 -31.02
N LYS A 323 29.44 -8.65 -31.74
CA LYS A 323 30.61 -8.00 -31.12
C LYS A 323 30.22 -6.65 -30.52
N LEU A 324 29.48 -5.85 -31.28
CA LEU A 324 29.00 -4.55 -30.81
C LEU A 324 27.95 -4.72 -29.70
N GLY A 325 27.00 -5.64 -29.88
CA GLY A 325 25.92 -5.90 -28.91
C GLY A 325 26.44 -6.34 -27.54
N ILE A 326 27.38 -7.28 -27.51
CA ILE A 326 27.99 -7.76 -26.25
C ILE A 326 28.82 -6.65 -25.62
N GLY A 327 29.63 -5.91 -26.40
CA GLY A 327 30.44 -4.80 -25.88
C GLY A 327 29.61 -3.72 -25.19
N ILE A 328 28.55 -3.25 -25.86
CA ILE A 328 27.62 -2.27 -25.28
C ILE A 328 26.86 -2.88 -24.09
N GLY A 329 26.44 -4.15 -24.20
CA GLY A 329 25.75 -4.87 -23.12
C GLY A 329 26.56 -4.95 -21.84
N CYS A 330 27.86 -5.27 -21.93
CA CYS A 330 28.77 -5.28 -20.78
C CYS A 330 28.93 -3.88 -20.17
N ALA A 331 29.08 -2.84 -20.98
CA ALA A 331 29.17 -1.46 -20.49
C ALA A 331 27.87 -1.03 -19.77
N MET A 332 26.70 -1.39 -20.33
CA MET A 332 25.40 -1.14 -19.71
C MET A 332 25.25 -1.91 -18.38
N LEU A 333 25.70 -3.17 -18.33
CA LEU A 333 25.67 -3.98 -17.12
C LEU A 333 26.50 -3.32 -16.00
N LEU A 334 27.73 -2.92 -16.30
CA LEU A 334 28.58 -2.20 -15.35
C LEU A 334 27.93 -0.88 -14.90
N GLY A 335 27.38 -0.11 -15.84
CA GLY A 335 26.64 1.11 -15.55
C GLY A 335 25.42 0.88 -14.64
N ALA A 336 24.70 -0.24 -14.81
CA ALA A 336 23.54 -0.59 -14.00
C ALA A 336 23.90 -0.92 -12.54
N PHE A 337 25.11 -1.40 -12.26
CA PHE A 337 25.60 -1.60 -10.89
C PHE A 337 26.17 -0.31 -10.27
N ILE A 338 26.91 0.48 -11.05
CA ILE A 338 27.55 1.71 -10.58
C ILE A 338 26.52 2.83 -10.37
N GLY A 339 25.53 2.94 -11.26
CA GLY A 339 24.53 4.02 -11.26
C GLY A 339 23.79 4.15 -9.92
N PRO A 340 23.12 3.10 -9.42
CA PRO A 340 22.44 3.13 -8.12
C PRO A 340 23.38 3.53 -6.96
N LYS A 341 24.62 3.03 -6.97
CA LYS A 341 25.63 3.39 -5.97
C LYS A 341 26.01 4.86 -6.01
N LEU A 342 26.12 5.42 -7.21
CA LEU A 342 26.40 6.84 -7.38
C LEU A 342 25.21 7.70 -6.94
N THR A 343 23.97 7.23 -7.14
CA THR A 343 22.77 7.94 -6.69
C THR A 343 22.60 7.96 -5.17
N GLU A 344 23.24 7.05 -4.42
CA GLU A 344 23.28 7.10 -2.95
C GLU A 344 24.13 8.28 -2.43
N LEU A 345 25.06 8.81 -3.24
CA LEU A 345 25.97 9.90 -2.86
C LEU A 345 25.37 11.30 -3.07
N ILE A 346 24.22 11.39 -3.74
CA ILE A 346 23.56 12.65 -4.09
C ILE A 346 22.15 12.70 -3.51
N THR A 347 21.70 13.88 -3.14
CA THR A 347 20.33 14.06 -2.64
C THR A 347 19.32 13.92 -3.79
N LEU A 348 18.07 13.54 -3.48
CA LEU A 348 17.01 13.36 -4.48
C LEU A 348 16.77 14.62 -5.32
N ASP A 349 16.89 15.81 -4.72
CA ASP A 349 16.66 17.08 -5.40
C ASP A 349 17.82 17.41 -6.36
N GLN A 350 19.06 17.14 -5.96
CA GLN A 350 20.23 17.24 -6.85
C GLN A 350 20.13 16.27 -8.03
N PHE A 351 19.69 15.03 -7.78
CA PHE A 351 19.47 14.05 -8.83
C PHE A 351 18.43 14.54 -9.83
N LYS A 352 17.27 15.01 -9.36
CA LYS A 352 16.21 15.53 -10.23
C LYS A 352 16.69 16.73 -11.05
N PHE A 353 17.45 17.64 -10.44
CA PHE A 353 18.01 18.80 -11.14
C PHE A 353 18.99 18.38 -12.23
N ALA A 354 19.96 17.51 -11.92
CA ALA A 354 20.93 17.01 -12.89
C ALA A 354 20.25 16.22 -14.03
N PHE A 355 19.32 15.33 -13.68
CA PHE A 355 18.56 14.54 -14.65
C PHE A 355 17.70 15.42 -15.56
N GLY A 356 17.06 16.45 -15.01
CA GLY A 356 16.30 17.44 -15.77
C GLY A 356 17.15 18.15 -16.82
N TRP A 357 18.36 18.61 -16.44
CA TRP A 357 19.30 19.23 -17.38
C TRP A 357 19.75 18.27 -18.49
N ILE A 358 20.06 17.02 -18.14
CA ILE A 358 20.44 15.99 -19.12
C ILE A 358 19.31 15.78 -20.14
N LEU A 359 18.06 15.67 -19.69
CA LEU A 359 16.90 15.54 -20.57
C LEU A 359 16.70 16.76 -21.47
N LEU A 360 16.92 17.96 -20.93
CA LEU A 360 16.79 19.22 -21.68
C LEU A 360 17.84 19.32 -22.79
N VAL A 361 19.09 18.95 -22.49
CA VAL A 361 20.17 18.86 -23.49
C VAL A 361 19.85 17.80 -24.54
N LEU A 362 19.39 16.62 -24.14
CA LEU A 362 18.97 15.56 -25.06
C LEU A 362 17.82 16.00 -25.97
N ALA A 363 16.79 16.64 -25.42
CA ALA A 363 15.68 17.17 -26.19
C ALA A 363 16.15 18.24 -27.19
N GLY A 364 17.02 19.15 -26.76
CA GLY A 364 17.63 20.15 -27.64
C GLY A 364 18.47 19.53 -28.76
N LEU A 365 19.27 18.51 -28.45
CA LEU A 365 20.07 17.77 -29.43
C LEU A 365 19.18 17.03 -30.43
N MET A 366 18.14 16.32 -29.96
CA MET A 366 17.20 15.62 -30.83
C MET A 366 16.44 16.59 -31.75
N TYR A 367 16.00 17.73 -31.21
CA TYR A 367 15.34 18.78 -31.99
C TYR A 367 16.28 19.38 -33.05
N TRP A 368 17.53 19.66 -32.67
CA TRP A 368 18.56 20.14 -33.59
C TRP A 368 18.85 19.15 -34.71
N GLN A 369 18.98 17.86 -34.38
CA GLN A 369 19.17 16.79 -35.35
C GLN A 369 17.98 16.62 -36.30
N THR A 370 16.78 17.00 -35.86
CA THR A 370 15.56 16.97 -36.67
C THR A 370 15.40 18.22 -37.56
N THR A 371 16.25 19.24 -37.37
CA THR A 371 16.17 20.49 -38.14
C THR A 371 16.77 20.31 -39.55
N ALA A 372 16.12 20.88 -40.57
CA ALA A 372 16.48 20.71 -41.99
C ALA A 372 17.94 21.09 -42.34
N GLY A 373 18.55 22.00 -41.57
CA GLY A 373 19.94 22.42 -41.74
C GLY A 373 21.00 21.39 -41.30
N TYR A 374 20.66 20.46 -40.40
CA TYR A 374 21.56 19.39 -39.95
C TYR A 374 21.49 18.18 -40.89
N LEU A 375 20.28 17.78 -41.27
CA LEU A 375 20.01 16.69 -42.21
C LEU A 375 20.63 16.93 -43.60
N SER A 376 20.78 18.19 -44.02
CA SER A 376 21.36 18.56 -45.31
C SER A 376 22.89 18.45 -45.36
N LYS A 377 23.58 18.45 -44.21
CA LYS A 377 25.05 18.34 -44.14
C LYS A 377 25.56 16.91 -44.02
N ASN A 378 24.75 15.97 -43.51
CA ASN A 378 25.18 14.58 -43.30
C ASN A 378 24.92 13.70 -44.54
N LYS A 379 25.98 13.44 -45.32
CA LYS A 379 25.93 12.59 -46.54
C LYS A 379 25.36 11.19 -46.30
N LYS A 380 25.54 10.60 -45.11
CA LYS A 380 24.99 9.27 -44.75
C LYS A 380 23.47 9.31 -44.55
N GLU A 381 22.94 10.35 -43.92
CA GLU A 381 21.49 10.51 -43.72
C GLU A 381 20.78 10.83 -45.03
N GLN A 382 21.39 11.63 -45.91
CA GLN A 382 20.87 11.84 -47.28
C GLN A 382 20.79 10.56 -48.09
N ALA A 383 21.81 9.69 -48.01
CA ALA A 383 21.78 8.39 -48.69
C ALA A 383 20.65 7.50 -48.18
N ILE A 384 20.42 7.48 -46.86
CA ILE A 384 19.31 6.75 -46.22
C ILE A 384 17.96 7.35 -46.66
N LEU A 385 17.81 8.68 -46.63
CA LEU A 385 16.57 9.35 -47.04
C LEU A 385 16.23 9.10 -48.52
N LYS A 386 17.26 9.13 -49.38
CA LYS A 386 17.12 8.93 -50.82
C LYS A 386 16.73 7.49 -51.14
N GLU A 387 17.31 6.52 -50.45
CA GLU A 387 16.96 5.11 -50.58
C GLU A 387 15.54 4.82 -50.04
N PHE A 388 15.14 5.44 -48.91
CA PHE A 388 13.76 5.33 -48.40
C PHE A 388 12.73 5.91 -49.37
N LYS A 389 13.00 7.10 -49.95
CA LYS A 389 12.12 7.71 -50.96
C LYS A 389 12.01 6.86 -52.22
N ARG A 390 13.13 6.34 -52.73
CA ARG A 390 13.15 5.43 -53.89
C ARG A 390 12.27 4.21 -53.67
N ARG A 391 12.40 3.55 -52.51
CA ARG A 391 11.58 2.37 -52.16
C ARG A 391 10.10 2.70 -51.98
N ALA A 392 9.78 3.87 -51.43
CA ALA A 392 8.39 4.33 -51.29
C ALA A 392 7.75 4.61 -52.66
N GLU A 393 8.48 5.21 -53.60
CA GLU A 393 8.02 5.45 -54.98
C GLU A 393 7.88 4.15 -55.78
N GLU A 394 8.79 3.19 -55.64
CA GLU A 394 8.67 1.86 -56.26
C GLU A 394 7.44 1.10 -55.72
N ALA A 395 7.18 1.17 -54.42
CA ALA A 395 5.99 0.56 -53.81
C ALA A 395 4.68 1.27 -54.21
N ALA A 396 4.71 2.58 -54.45
CA ALA A 396 3.56 3.34 -54.94
C ALA A 396 3.26 3.03 -56.42
N LYS A 397 4.30 2.87 -57.25
CA LYS A 397 4.17 2.46 -58.65
C LYS A 397 3.75 1.01 -58.82
N ALA A 398 4.12 0.12 -57.91
CA ALA A 398 3.67 -1.28 -57.92
C ALA A 398 2.21 -1.47 -57.46
N LYS A 399 1.55 -0.40 -56.98
CA LYS A 399 0.14 -0.38 -56.56
C LYS A 399 -0.80 0.32 -57.56
N GLN A 400 -0.25 0.91 -58.62
CA GLN A 400 -0.98 1.36 -59.82
C GLN A 400 -0.88 0.27 -60.88
#